data_AF-A0A388PJW3-F1
#
_entry.id   AF-A0A388PJW3-F1
#
_cell.length_a   1.000
_cell.length_b   1.000
_cell.length_c   1.000
_cell.angle_alpha   90.00
_cell.angle_beta   90.00
_cell.angle_gamma   90.00
#
_symmetry.space_group_name_H-M   'P 1'
#
loop_
_entity.id
_entity.type
_entity.pdbx_description
1 polymer ?
#
loop_
_entity_poly.entity_id
_entity_poly.type
_entity_poly.pdbx_seq_one_letter_code
_entity_poly.pdbx_strand_id
1 'polypeptide(L)'
;MKALGWTAPYFLDADHIGLKTVDRFVGVSDFFTIDVADFIAQPADPVAVQAFVDRHPELVGTLSLAGIDRPFTTTRADVERTAAKFLLAVQEAGKVYRHIVGVKGVGRFVPEISMDETDSPQTPPELLVILAAIADEGVPIQTIAPKFTGRFNKGVDYVGDLTQFEREFNDDLCVIAHAVKHYGLPANLKLSVHSGSDKFSIYPAIRRALAKHGAGVHVKTAGTTWLEEVIGLAEAGGAGLALAKEIYAEALSHMDELCQPYATVIDIDRAKLPPAAVVQTWTSEQFVGALRHDQKNPLYNAHIRQLIHVGFKVAAKMGPRYLEQLKACRESCARNVTGNLLERHIRPLFL
;
A
#
# COMPACT_ATOMS: atom_id res chain seq x y z
N MET A 1 -16.89 4.58 15.29
CA MET A 1 -17.00 3.37 16.13
C MET A 1 -18.16 3.46 17.12
N LYS A 2 -18.08 4.29 18.17
CA LYS A 2 -19.16 4.42 19.19
C LYS A 2 -20.54 4.76 18.60
N ALA A 3 -20.61 5.71 17.66
CA ALA A 3 -21.86 6.11 17.01
C ALA A 3 -22.54 4.99 16.19
N LEU A 4 -21.78 3.96 15.80
CA LEU A 4 -22.28 2.79 15.07
C LEU A 4 -22.44 1.55 15.97
N GLY A 5 -22.20 1.67 17.28
CA GLY A 5 -22.25 0.54 18.20
C GLY A 5 -21.22 -0.56 17.92
N TRP A 6 -20.13 -0.26 17.21
CA TRP A 6 -19.12 -1.26 16.87
C TRP A 6 -18.32 -1.70 18.10
N THR A 7 -18.28 -3.01 18.36
CA THR A 7 -17.63 -3.61 19.54
C THR A 7 -16.41 -4.47 19.21
N ALA A 8 -16.19 -4.82 17.94
CA ALA A 8 -15.02 -5.61 17.56
C ALA A 8 -13.74 -4.75 17.54
N PRO A 9 -12.55 -5.37 17.59
CA PRO A 9 -11.28 -4.63 17.55
C PRO A 9 -11.14 -3.77 16.29
N TYR A 10 -10.46 -2.64 16.43
CA TYR A 10 -9.93 -1.81 15.35
C TYR A 10 -8.59 -1.23 15.81
N PHE A 11 -7.72 -0.91 14.87
CA PHE A 11 -6.40 -0.37 15.14
C PHE A 11 -6.25 1.01 14.47
N LEU A 12 -5.46 1.88 15.08
CA LEU A 12 -5.02 3.14 14.52
C LEU A 12 -3.58 2.98 14.03
N ASP A 13 -3.42 3.03 12.71
CA ASP A 13 -2.14 2.90 12.04
C ASP A 13 -1.43 4.25 11.90
N ALA A 14 -0.21 4.35 12.44
CA ALA A 14 0.74 5.38 12.09
C ALA A 14 1.50 4.96 10.82
N ASP A 15 0.93 5.31 9.67
CA ASP A 15 1.45 4.89 8.37
C ASP A 15 2.71 5.66 7.96
N HIS A 16 3.62 4.99 7.26
CA HIS A 16 4.92 5.51 6.79
C HIS A 16 5.67 6.38 7.81
N ILE A 17 5.99 5.81 8.98
CA ILE A 17 6.75 6.49 10.03
C ILE A 17 8.21 6.05 10.08
N GLY A 18 9.05 6.94 10.62
CA GLY A 18 10.43 6.67 11.01
C GLY A 18 10.78 7.43 12.29
N LEU A 19 12.04 7.40 12.73
CA LEU A 19 12.47 8.03 13.99
C LEU A 19 12.12 9.52 14.08
N LYS A 20 12.11 10.24 12.96
CA LYS A 20 11.80 11.68 12.92
C LYS A 20 10.31 12.00 13.09
N THR A 21 9.42 11.04 12.83
CA THR A 21 7.97 11.27 12.75
C THR A 21 7.16 10.51 13.79
N VAL A 22 7.68 9.38 14.28
CA VAL A 22 6.98 8.44 15.17
C VAL A 22 6.44 9.08 16.46
N ASP A 23 7.16 10.04 17.05
CA ASP A 23 6.75 10.69 18.31
C ASP A 23 5.41 11.41 18.22
N ARG A 24 5.02 11.85 17.02
CA ARG A 24 3.72 12.49 16.80
C ARG A 24 2.54 11.53 16.96
N PHE A 25 2.79 10.22 16.80
CA PHE A 25 1.75 9.19 16.71
C PHE A 25 1.83 8.13 17.80
N VAL A 26 2.99 7.95 18.45
CA VAL A 26 3.23 6.86 19.42
C VAL A 26 2.24 6.80 20.58
N GLY A 27 1.71 7.97 21.00
CA GLY A 27 0.74 8.07 22.08
C GLY A 27 -0.70 7.68 21.70
N VAL A 28 -1.05 7.67 20.41
CA VAL A 28 -2.44 7.51 19.93
C VAL A 28 -2.62 6.31 18.99
N SER A 29 -1.57 5.82 18.37
CA SER A 29 -1.59 4.68 17.44
C SER A 29 -1.24 3.36 18.15
N ASP A 30 -1.76 2.25 17.63
CA ASP A 30 -1.50 0.88 18.08
C ASP A 30 -1.15 -0.08 16.94
N PHE A 31 -1.03 0.44 15.72
CA PHE A 31 -0.38 -0.15 14.57
C PHE A 31 0.65 0.84 14.04
N PHE A 32 1.83 0.37 13.63
CA PHE A 32 2.91 1.22 13.13
C PHE A 32 3.53 0.61 11.88
N THR A 33 3.44 1.33 10.77
CA THR A 33 4.19 1.00 9.55
C THR A 33 5.49 1.75 9.51
N ILE A 34 6.55 1.00 9.79
CA ILE A 34 7.92 1.48 9.79
C ILE A 34 8.41 1.46 8.34
N ASP A 35 8.55 2.65 7.77
CA ASP A 35 9.06 2.84 6.41
C ASP A 35 10.59 2.89 6.42
N VAL A 36 11.20 2.06 5.59
CA VAL A 36 12.66 1.95 5.49
C VAL A 36 13.18 2.15 4.06
N ALA A 37 12.34 2.63 3.12
CA ALA A 37 12.71 2.77 1.71
C ALA A 37 13.98 3.62 1.50
N ASP A 38 14.12 4.75 2.20
CA ASP A 38 15.28 5.64 2.14
C ASP A 38 16.62 4.95 2.51
N PHE A 39 16.56 3.87 3.29
CA PHE A 39 17.74 3.14 3.75
C PHE A 39 18.11 1.98 2.83
N ILE A 40 17.18 1.49 2.00
CA ILE A 40 17.44 0.40 1.04
C ILE A 40 18.38 0.86 -0.09
N ALA A 41 18.41 2.17 -0.37
CA ALA A 41 19.35 2.78 -1.31
C ALA A 41 20.77 2.95 -0.73
N GLN A 42 20.99 2.65 0.56
CA GLN A 42 22.26 2.84 1.25
C GLN A 42 22.87 1.47 1.59
N PRO A 43 24.15 1.23 1.25
CA PRO A 43 24.77 -0.06 1.54
C PRO A 43 24.93 -0.26 3.05
N ALA A 44 24.64 -1.48 3.53
CA ALA A 44 24.95 -1.89 4.88
C ALA A 44 26.47 -2.02 5.11
N ASP A 45 26.90 -1.99 6.38
CA ASP A 45 28.29 -2.22 6.77
C ASP A 45 28.75 -3.61 6.24
N PRO A 46 29.81 -3.68 5.42
CA PRO A 46 30.33 -4.93 4.89
C PRO A 46 30.66 -5.98 5.97
N VAL A 47 31.09 -5.56 7.16
CA VAL A 47 31.37 -6.49 8.28
C VAL A 47 30.07 -7.11 8.79
N ALA A 48 29.01 -6.31 8.92
CA ALA A 48 27.70 -6.80 9.34
C ALA A 48 27.09 -7.74 8.27
N VAL A 49 27.26 -7.41 6.99
CA VAL A 49 26.84 -8.27 5.87
C VAL A 49 27.54 -9.61 5.93
N GLN A 50 28.86 -9.61 6.10
CA GLN A 50 29.65 -10.85 6.17
C GLN A 50 29.22 -11.71 7.38
N ALA A 51 29.05 -11.08 8.54
CA ALA A 51 28.58 -11.77 9.74
C ALA A 51 27.18 -12.35 9.58
N PHE A 52 26.27 -11.66 8.87
CA PHE A 52 24.93 -12.16 8.57
C PHE A 52 24.99 -13.39 7.66
N VAL A 53 25.74 -13.32 6.57
CA VAL A 53 25.88 -14.44 5.61
C VAL A 53 26.47 -15.68 6.29
N ASP A 54 27.45 -15.50 7.19
CA ASP A 54 28.05 -16.62 7.92
C ASP A 54 27.12 -17.25 8.97
N ARG A 55 26.14 -16.50 9.50
CA ARG A 55 25.10 -17.04 10.40
C ARG A 55 24.02 -17.82 9.66
N HIS A 56 23.83 -17.56 8.37
CA HIS A 56 22.75 -18.14 7.56
C HIS A 56 23.25 -18.98 6.37
N PRO A 57 24.06 -20.03 6.61
CA PRO A 57 24.55 -20.91 5.54
C PRO A 57 23.40 -21.64 4.81
N GLU A 58 22.24 -21.81 5.47
CA GLU A 58 21.03 -22.40 4.89
C GLU A 58 20.42 -21.57 3.75
N LEU A 59 20.73 -20.27 3.66
CA LEU A 59 20.28 -19.40 2.57
C LEU A 59 21.09 -19.59 1.28
N VAL A 60 22.12 -20.44 1.28
CA VAL A 60 23.00 -20.71 0.14
C VAL A 60 22.79 -22.12 -0.40
N GLY A 61 22.60 -22.24 -1.71
CA GLY A 61 22.41 -23.50 -2.43
C GLY A 61 20.99 -23.62 -2.98
N THR A 62 20.46 -24.85 -2.98
CA THR A 62 19.11 -25.14 -3.47
C THR A 62 18.11 -25.08 -2.31
N LEU A 63 17.24 -24.07 -2.34
CA LEU A 63 16.20 -23.82 -1.34
C LEU A 63 14.88 -24.41 -1.80
N SER A 64 14.49 -25.53 -1.20
CA SER A 64 13.19 -26.17 -1.44
C SER A 64 12.22 -25.80 -0.34
N LEU A 65 11.30 -24.85 -0.63
CA LEU A 65 10.27 -24.43 0.31
C LEU A 65 8.95 -25.16 0.02
N ALA A 66 8.23 -25.54 1.07
CA ALA A 66 6.94 -26.20 0.92
C ALA A 66 5.94 -25.28 0.19
N GLY A 67 5.29 -25.80 -0.84
CA GLY A 67 4.30 -25.06 -1.64
C GLY A 67 4.84 -24.35 -2.88
N ILE A 68 6.18 -24.33 -3.06
CA ILE A 68 6.84 -23.76 -4.24
C ILE A 68 7.27 -24.89 -5.19
N ASP A 69 6.81 -24.83 -6.44
CA ASP A 69 7.04 -25.91 -7.42
C ASP A 69 8.51 -26.00 -7.87
N ARG A 70 9.19 -24.86 -7.97
CA ARG A 70 10.58 -24.77 -8.43
C ARG A 70 11.45 -24.24 -7.30
N PRO A 71 12.41 -25.04 -6.80
CA PRO A 71 13.35 -24.57 -5.79
C PRO A 71 14.10 -23.33 -6.27
N PHE A 72 14.45 -22.47 -5.33
CA PHE A 72 15.35 -21.35 -5.60
C PHE A 72 16.80 -21.85 -5.58
N THR A 73 17.64 -21.30 -6.45
CA THR A 73 19.09 -21.51 -6.38
C THR A 73 19.74 -20.18 -6.06
N THR A 74 20.35 -20.10 -4.89
CA THR A 74 21.03 -18.90 -4.40
C THR A 74 22.51 -19.21 -4.19
N THR A 75 23.38 -18.29 -4.59
CA THR A 75 24.80 -18.34 -4.24
C THR A 75 25.08 -17.49 -3.00
N ARG A 76 26.23 -17.70 -2.36
CA ARG A 76 26.70 -16.83 -1.27
C ARG A 76 26.73 -15.36 -1.72
N ALA A 77 27.17 -15.09 -2.94
CA ALA A 77 27.20 -13.74 -3.51
C ALA A 77 25.78 -13.14 -3.70
N ASP A 78 24.76 -13.95 -3.96
CA ASP A 78 23.37 -13.47 -4.02
C ASP A 78 22.86 -13.07 -2.64
N VAL A 79 23.15 -13.86 -1.61
CA VAL A 79 22.80 -13.55 -0.21
C VAL A 79 23.55 -12.30 0.26
N GLU A 80 24.86 -12.20 -0.01
CA GLU A 80 25.67 -11.02 0.29
C GLU A 80 25.11 -9.76 -0.37
N ARG A 81 24.78 -9.82 -1.67
CA ARG A 81 24.21 -8.68 -2.40
C ARG A 81 22.87 -8.24 -1.82
N THR A 82 22.03 -9.20 -1.44
CA THR A 82 20.73 -8.94 -0.83
C THR A 82 20.91 -8.33 0.57
N ALA A 83 21.75 -8.92 1.41
CA ALA A 83 22.04 -8.41 2.74
C ALA A 83 22.68 -7.01 2.68
N ALA A 84 23.62 -6.77 1.77
CA ALA A 84 24.22 -5.44 1.56
C ALA A 84 23.17 -4.37 1.21
N LYS A 85 22.09 -4.75 0.53
CA LYS A 85 21.00 -3.86 0.13
C LYS A 85 19.96 -3.63 1.24
N PHE A 86 19.60 -4.66 2.02
CA PHE A 86 18.45 -4.59 2.93
C PHE A 86 18.81 -4.58 4.42
N LEU A 87 20.01 -5.01 4.81
CA LEU A 87 20.34 -5.19 6.23
C LEU A 87 20.32 -3.87 7.01
N LEU A 88 20.80 -2.78 6.42
CA LEU A 88 20.73 -1.44 7.04
C LEU A 88 19.27 -1.01 7.26
N ALA A 89 18.43 -1.19 6.25
CA ALA A 89 17.00 -0.87 6.35
C ALA A 89 16.32 -1.64 7.48
N VAL A 90 16.62 -2.93 7.62
CA VAL A 90 16.12 -3.74 8.75
C VAL A 90 16.63 -3.24 10.11
N GLN A 91 17.91 -2.86 10.21
CA GLN A 91 18.48 -2.30 11.45
C GLN A 91 17.80 -0.97 11.84
N GLU A 92 17.49 -0.12 10.86
CA GLU A 92 16.74 1.12 11.09
C GLU A 92 15.30 0.83 11.55
N ALA A 93 14.64 -0.18 10.96
CA ALA A 93 13.35 -0.64 11.47
C ALA A 93 13.45 -1.11 12.93
N GLY A 94 14.51 -1.84 13.28
CA GLY A 94 14.80 -2.24 14.66
C GLY A 94 14.94 -1.05 15.62
N LYS A 95 15.60 0.03 15.20
CA LYS A 95 15.72 1.27 16.00
C LYS A 95 14.35 1.91 16.25
N VAL A 96 13.53 2.05 15.21
CA VAL A 96 12.17 2.60 15.35
C VAL A 96 11.30 1.71 16.23
N TYR A 97 11.34 0.39 16.04
CA TYR A 97 10.60 -0.58 16.86
C TYR A 97 10.99 -0.45 18.34
N ARG A 98 12.29 -0.44 18.67
CA ARG A 98 12.77 -0.29 20.05
C ARG A 98 12.36 1.05 20.67
N HIS A 99 12.33 2.13 19.88
CA HIS A 99 11.82 3.42 20.34
C HIS A 99 10.33 3.33 20.72
N ILE A 100 9.49 2.72 19.88
CA ILE A 100 8.07 2.50 20.16
C ILE A 100 7.89 1.62 21.41
N VAL A 101 8.69 0.55 21.54
CA VAL A 101 8.69 -0.31 22.74
C VAL A 101 9.02 0.49 24.01
N GLY A 102 9.97 1.42 23.94
CA GLY A 102 10.31 2.30 25.06
C GLY A 102 9.14 3.13 25.59
N VAL A 103 8.16 3.43 24.74
CA VAL A 103 6.96 4.21 25.11
C VAL A 103 5.76 3.31 25.42
N LYS A 104 5.51 2.29 24.59
CA LYS A 104 4.27 1.48 24.64
C LYS A 104 4.42 0.15 25.37
N GLY A 105 5.64 -0.38 25.48
CA GLY A 105 5.93 -1.73 25.93
C GLY A 105 5.79 -2.79 24.82
N VAL A 106 6.43 -3.94 25.04
CA VAL A 106 6.44 -5.08 24.11
C VAL A 106 5.04 -5.69 23.99
N GLY A 107 4.63 -6.06 22.78
CA GLY A 107 3.36 -6.76 22.52
C GLY A 107 2.10 -5.89 22.69
N ARG A 108 2.27 -4.56 22.80
CA ARG A 108 1.17 -3.60 22.99
C ARG A 108 0.74 -2.89 21.70
N PHE A 109 1.34 -3.26 20.58
CA PHE A 109 1.08 -2.69 19.26
C PHE A 109 1.42 -3.70 18.15
N VAL A 110 1.01 -3.39 16.93
CA VAL A 110 1.29 -4.18 15.73
C VAL A 110 2.41 -3.49 14.93
N PRO A 111 3.60 -4.08 14.80
CA PRO A 111 4.65 -3.57 13.91
C PRO A 111 4.51 -4.14 12.49
N GLU A 112 4.57 -3.24 11.52
CA GLU A 112 4.77 -3.52 10.11
C GLU A 112 6.11 -2.95 9.66
N ILE A 113 6.83 -3.66 8.80
CA ILE A 113 7.95 -3.09 8.04
C ILE A 113 7.51 -2.94 6.58
N SER A 114 7.63 -1.72 6.04
CA SER A 114 7.34 -1.40 4.65
C SER A 114 8.62 -1.13 3.86
N MET A 115 8.71 -1.78 2.69
CA MET A 115 9.81 -1.73 1.73
C MET A 115 9.29 -1.52 0.30
N ASP A 116 8.03 -1.13 0.14
CA ASP A 116 7.34 -1.10 -1.17
C ASP A 116 7.73 0.12 -2.03
N GLU A 117 8.27 1.18 -1.42
CA GLU A 117 8.72 2.40 -2.08
C GLU A 117 10.18 2.33 -2.58
N THR A 118 10.65 1.15 -2.99
CA THR A 118 12.00 0.94 -3.57
C THR A 118 12.01 0.97 -5.10
N ASP A 119 13.19 1.08 -5.72
CA ASP A 119 13.30 1.11 -7.19
C ASP A 119 13.03 -0.25 -7.87
N SER A 120 13.31 -1.36 -7.18
CA SER A 120 13.14 -2.71 -7.71
C SER A 120 12.20 -3.54 -6.83
N PRO A 121 11.37 -4.43 -7.42
CA PRO A 121 10.60 -5.40 -6.65
C PRO A 121 11.54 -6.34 -5.88
N GLN A 122 11.07 -6.88 -4.76
CA GLN A 122 11.78 -7.95 -4.06
C GLN A 122 11.32 -9.30 -4.62
N THR A 123 12.29 -10.15 -4.94
CA THR A 123 12.02 -11.54 -5.32
C THR A 123 11.77 -12.40 -4.07
N PRO A 124 11.09 -13.56 -4.19
CA PRO A 124 10.86 -14.44 -3.04
C PRO A 124 12.14 -14.87 -2.29
N PRO A 125 13.29 -15.18 -2.96
CA PRO A 125 14.55 -15.41 -2.26
C PRO A 125 15.06 -14.18 -1.49
N GLU A 126 14.91 -12.98 -2.06
CA GLU A 126 15.30 -11.75 -1.37
C GLU A 126 14.40 -11.50 -0.15
N LEU A 127 13.09 -11.76 -0.26
CA LEU A 127 12.15 -11.70 0.85
C LEU A 127 12.55 -12.67 1.98
N LEU A 128 13.01 -13.88 1.64
CA LEU A 128 13.47 -14.85 2.63
C LEU A 128 14.71 -14.33 3.41
N VAL A 129 15.68 -13.73 2.71
CA VAL A 129 16.86 -13.09 3.33
C VAL A 129 16.45 -11.93 4.23
N ILE A 130 15.50 -11.10 3.78
CA ILE A 130 14.96 -9.97 4.55
C ILE A 130 14.30 -10.47 5.85
N LEU A 131 13.46 -11.51 5.76
CA LEU A 131 12.77 -12.06 6.93
C LEU A 131 13.75 -12.70 7.93
N ALA A 132 14.82 -13.34 7.46
CA ALA A 132 15.90 -13.82 8.33
C ALA A 132 16.58 -12.65 9.05
N ALA A 133 16.91 -11.57 8.34
CA ALA A 133 17.49 -10.37 8.94
C ALA A 133 16.56 -9.70 9.97
N ILE A 134 15.25 -9.66 9.71
CA ILE A 134 14.26 -9.11 10.64
C ILE A 134 14.17 -9.96 11.92
N ALA A 135 14.26 -11.28 11.79
CA ALA A 135 14.31 -12.18 12.93
C ALA A 135 15.60 -11.98 13.76
N ASP A 136 16.76 -11.85 13.11
CA ASP A 136 18.05 -11.53 13.74
C ASP A 136 18.01 -10.20 14.51
N GLU A 137 17.31 -9.18 13.97
CA GLU A 137 17.13 -7.88 14.60
C GLU A 137 16.14 -7.92 15.79
N GLY A 138 15.43 -9.05 15.97
CA GLY A 138 14.49 -9.26 17.07
C GLY A 138 13.19 -8.45 16.96
N VAL A 139 12.75 -8.14 15.74
CA VAL A 139 11.51 -7.37 15.50
C VAL A 139 10.36 -8.34 15.19
N PRO A 140 9.35 -8.48 16.09
CA PRO A 140 8.23 -9.40 15.91
C PRO A 140 7.15 -8.80 15.00
N ILE A 141 7.49 -8.57 13.72
CA ILE A 141 6.55 -8.03 12.73
C ILE A 141 5.32 -8.93 12.55
N GLN A 142 4.15 -8.32 12.40
CA GLN A 142 2.92 -9.06 12.06
C GLN A 142 2.48 -8.80 10.62
N THR A 143 3.06 -7.80 9.97
CA THR A 143 2.88 -7.58 8.54
C THR A 143 4.20 -7.11 7.91
N ILE A 144 4.39 -7.43 6.63
CA ILE A 144 5.51 -6.95 5.81
C ILE A 144 4.99 -6.50 4.45
N ALA A 145 5.39 -5.31 4.00
CA ALA A 145 5.04 -4.78 2.69
C ALA A 145 6.24 -4.82 1.75
N PRO A 146 6.44 -5.90 0.98
CA PRO A 146 7.42 -5.90 -0.10
C PRO A 146 6.88 -5.10 -1.30
N LYS A 147 7.78 -4.69 -2.18
CA LYS A 147 7.46 -4.21 -3.51
C LYS A 147 7.26 -5.41 -4.45
N PHE A 148 6.06 -5.54 -4.98
CA PHE A 148 5.71 -6.54 -5.99
C PHE A 148 6.14 -6.13 -7.40
N THR A 149 6.31 -7.11 -8.29
CA THR A 149 6.47 -6.87 -9.73
C THR A 149 5.24 -6.15 -10.31
N GLY A 150 5.45 -5.37 -11.37
CA GLY A 150 4.42 -4.58 -12.04
C GLY A 150 4.27 -3.19 -11.43
N ARG A 151 3.21 -2.47 -11.82
CA ARG A 151 2.97 -1.10 -11.35
C ARG A 151 1.69 -1.02 -10.53
N PHE A 152 1.83 -0.53 -9.30
CA PHE A 152 0.75 -0.28 -8.35
C PHE A 152 0.39 1.21 -8.33
N ASN A 153 0.06 1.75 -9.50
CA ASN A 153 -0.22 3.18 -9.63
C ASN A 153 -1.43 3.60 -8.77
N LYS A 154 -1.37 4.81 -8.18
CA LYS A 154 -2.42 5.33 -7.30
C LYS A 154 -3.74 5.51 -8.07
N GLY A 155 -4.85 5.12 -7.45
CA GLY A 155 -6.21 5.31 -7.99
C GLY A 155 -6.61 4.48 -9.20
N VAL A 156 -5.75 3.60 -9.72
CA VAL A 156 -6.06 2.79 -10.92
C VAL A 156 -5.71 1.31 -10.70
N ASP A 157 -6.07 0.47 -11.67
CA ASP A 157 -5.79 -0.96 -11.64
C ASP A 157 -4.29 -1.27 -11.77
N TYR A 158 -3.94 -2.52 -11.47
CA TYR A 158 -2.61 -3.06 -11.65
C TYR A 158 -2.21 -3.08 -13.12
N VAL A 159 -0.94 -2.76 -13.41
CA VAL A 159 -0.35 -2.85 -14.75
C VAL A 159 0.84 -3.81 -14.71
N GLY A 160 0.72 -4.95 -15.37
CA GLY A 160 1.76 -5.97 -15.45
C GLY A 160 1.19 -7.33 -15.86
N ASP A 161 2.01 -8.37 -15.75
CA ASP A 161 1.59 -9.76 -15.98
C ASP A 161 0.87 -10.31 -14.74
N LEU A 162 -0.42 -10.65 -14.90
CA LEU A 162 -1.26 -11.19 -13.82
C LEU A 162 -0.83 -12.61 -13.41
N THR A 163 -0.33 -13.41 -14.36
CA THR A 163 0.13 -14.78 -14.09
C THR A 163 1.44 -14.75 -13.31
N GLN A 164 2.33 -13.81 -13.67
CA GLN A 164 3.55 -13.57 -12.90
C GLN A 164 3.23 -13.10 -11.48
N PHE A 165 2.33 -12.12 -11.33
CA PHE A 165 1.90 -11.63 -10.02
C PHE A 165 1.32 -12.76 -9.16
N GLU A 166 0.41 -13.58 -9.71
CA GLU A 166 -0.19 -14.68 -8.95
C GLU A 166 0.86 -15.70 -8.48
N ARG A 167 1.86 -16.02 -9.32
CA ARG A 167 2.97 -16.91 -8.94
C ARG A 167 3.82 -16.29 -7.82
N GLU A 168 4.26 -15.05 -8.01
CA GLU A 168 5.08 -14.30 -7.03
C GLU A 168 4.36 -14.23 -5.68
N PHE A 169 3.09 -13.83 -5.66
CA PHE A 169 2.30 -13.73 -4.43
C PHE A 169 2.13 -15.09 -3.73
N ASN A 170 1.99 -16.20 -4.49
CA ASN A 170 1.96 -17.54 -3.91
C ASN A 170 3.32 -17.93 -3.29
N ASP A 171 4.41 -17.63 -3.98
CA ASP A 171 5.77 -17.96 -3.52
C ASP A 171 6.11 -17.15 -2.26
N ASP A 172 5.74 -15.88 -2.19
CA ASP A 172 5.93 -15.01 -1.02
C ASP A 172 5.17 -15.50 0.22
N LEU A 173 3.95 -16.01 0.05
CA LEU A 173 3.21 -16.65 1.15
C LEU A 173 3.92 -17.90 1.66
N CYS A 174 4.51 -18.70 0.76
CA CYS A 174 5.31 -19.88 1.15
C CYS A 174 6.60 -19.47 1.87
N VAL A 175 7.25 -18.40 1.42
CA VAL A 175 8.43 -17.81 2.07
C VAL A 175 8.10 -17.34 3.48
N ILE A 176 6.97 -16.64 3.69
CA ILE A 176 6.52 -16.23 5.03
C ILE A 176 6.24 -17.46 5.91
N ALA A 177 5.53 -18.45 5.40
CA ALA A 177 5.23 -19.68 6.16
C ALA A 177 6.51 -20.41 6.58
N HIS A 178 7.51 -20.46 5.71
CA HIS A 178 8.83 -20.99 6.03
C HIS A 178 9.53 -20.16 7.11
N ALA A 179 9.59 -18.83 6.94
CA ALA A 179 10.27 -17.92 7.85
C ALA A 179 9.66 -17.91 9.27
N VAL A 180 8.33 -18.00 9.38
CA VAL A 180 7.62 -18.20 10.66
C VAL A 180 8.11 -19.46 11.36
N LYS A 181 8.19 -20.59 10.64
CA LYS A 181 8.62 -21.87 11.21
C LYS A 181 10.11 -21.92 11.54
N HIS A 182 10.95 -21.36 10.66
CA HIS A 182 12.40 -21.52 10.72
C HIS A 182 13.08 -20.46 11.58
N TYR A 183 12.62 -19.20 11.49
CA TYR A 183 13.22 -18.06 12.18
C TYR A 183 12.39 -17.57 13.39
N GLY A 184 11.26 -18.22 13.70
CA GLY A 184 10.45 -17.89 14.87
C GLY A 184 9.70 -16.57 14.78
N LEU A 185 9.45 -16.08 13.56
CA LEU A 185 8.59 -14.90 13.35
C LEU A 185 7.15 -15.18 13.79
N PRO A 186 6.36 -14.14 14.10
CA PRO A 186 4.99 -14.31 14.58
C PRO A 186 4.11 -15.14 13.65
N ALA A 187 3.36 -16.09 14.22
CA ALA A 187 2.48 -17.00 13.47
C ALA A 187 1.38 -16.29 12.67
N ASN A 188 1.10 -15.03 12.98
CA ASN A 188 0.14 -14.18 12.30
C ASN A 188 0.78 -13.18 11.32
N LEU A 189 2.05 -13.37 10.93
CA LEU A 189 2.72 -12.57 9.91
C LEU A 189 1.98 -12.67 8.57
N LYS A 190 1.63 -11.52 7.98
CA LYS A 190 0.92 -11.41 6.70
C LYS A 190 1.68 -10.57 5.69
N LEU A 191 1.48 -10.86 4.41
CA LEU A 191 1.78 -9.89 3.36
C LEU A 191 0.89 -8.66 3.51
N SER A 192 1.48 -7.50 3.27
CA SER A 192 0.83 -6.21 3.23
C SER A 192 0.90 -5.65 1.82
N VAL A 193 -0.26 -5.42 1.20
CA VAL A 193 -0.39 -4.85 -0.14
C VAL A 193 -0.63 -3.36 0.00
N HIS A 194 0.46 -2.60 -0.10
CA HIS A 194 0.44 -1.15 -0.19
C HIS A 194 -0.05 -0.70 -1.55
N SER A 195 -0.64 0.50 -1.61
CA SER A 195 -1.36 1.00 -2.80
C SER A 195 -2.39 -0.02 -3.34
N GLY A 196 -2.94 -0.84 -2.44
CA GLY A 196 -3.72 -2.02 -2.78
C GLY A 196 -5.15 -1.71 -3.21
N SER A 197 -5.65 -0.48 -2.99
CA SER A 197 -6.94 -0.05 -3.51
C SER A 197 -6.98 -0.02 -5.03
N ASP A 198 -8.16 -0.29 -5.58
CA ASP A 198 -8.49 -0.24 -7.00
C ASP A 198 -7.74 -1.27 -7.86
N LYS A 199 -7.02 -2.23 -7.29
CA LYS A 199 -6.29 -3.27 -8.03
C LYS A 199 -7.17 -4.48 -8.37
N PHE A 200 -8.34 -4.24 -8.97
CA PHE A 200 -9.38 -5.25 -9.15
C PHE A 200 -8.92 -6.47 -9.96
N SER A 201 -8.03 -6.29 -10.93
CA SER A 201 -7.52 -7.39 -11.76
C SER A 201 -6.73 -8.44 -10.98
N ILE A 202 -6.09 -8.07 -9.87
CA ILE A 202 -5.27 -8.98 -9.05
C ILE A 202 -6.02 -9.56 -7.83
N TYR A 203 -7.17 -9.01 -7.44
CA TYR A 203 -7.95 -9.52 -6.30
C TYR A 203 -8.34 -10.99 -6.42
N PRO A 204 -8.76 -11.51 -7.60
CA PRO A 204 -9.05 -12.93 -7.75
C PRO A 204 -7.83 -13.82 -7.48
N ALA A 205 -6.63 -13.41 -7.90
CA ALA A 205 -5.38 -14.13 -7.66
C ALA A 205 -5.04 -14.13 -6.16
N ILE A 206 -5.12 -12.96 -5.51
CA ILE A 206 -4.92 -12.83 -4.05
C ILE A 206 -5.88 -13.76 -3.31
N ARG A 207 -7.19 -13.70 -3.59
CA ARG A 207 -8.19 -14.53 -2.91
C ARG A 207 -7.90 -16.02 -3.05
N ARG A 208 -7.56 -16.49 -4.26
CA ARG A 208 -7.20 -17.90 -4.49
C ARG A 208 -5.96 -18.31 -3.69
N ALA A 209 -4.93 -17.46 -3.67
CA ALA A 209 -3.70 -17.72 -2.92
C ALA A 209 -3.96 -17.80 -1.41
N LEU A 210 -4.75 -16.87 -0.86
CA LEU A 210 -5.13 -16.89 0.56
C LEU A 210 -5.87 -18.17 0.93
N ALA A 211 -6.84 -18.58 0.10
CA ALA A 211 -7.58 -19.82 0.32
C ALA A 211 -6.68 -21.07 0.21
N LYS A 212 -5.78 -21.11 -0.78
CA LYS A 212 -4.84 -22.21 -1.01
C LYS A 212 -3.89 -22.41 0.18
N HIS A 213 -3.38 -21.32 0.75
CA HIS A 213 -2.35 -21.36 1.79
C HIS A 213 -2.88 -21.18 3.21
N GLY A 214 -4.19 -20.94 3.38
CA GLY A 214 -4.78 -20.63 4.68
C GLY A 214 -4.22 -19.34 5.30
N ALA A 215 -3.84 -18.37 4.46
CA ALA A 215 -3.16 -17.15 4.87
C ALA A 215 -4.12 -15.96 5.00
N GLY A 216 -3.70 -14.95 5.75
CA GLY A 216 -4.32 -13.62 5.74
C GLY A 216 -3.50 -12.61 4.94
N VAL A 217 -4.09 -11.47 4.61
CA VAL A 217 -3.42 -10.33 3.98
C VAL A 217 -3.80 -9.03 4.69
N HIS A 218 -2.90 -8.05 4.69
CA HIS A 218 -3.21 -6.66 5.01
C HIS A 218 -3.30 -5.87 3.70
N VAL A 219 -4.37 -5.09 3.48
CA VAL A 219 -4.52 -4.29 2.25
C VAL A 219 -4.75 -2.85 2.66
N LYS A 220 -3.88 -1.96 2.19
CA LYS A 220 -3.97 -0.54 2.52
C LYS A 220 -4.74 0.24 1.46
N THR A 221 -5.72 1.00 1.91
CA THR A 221 -6.54 1.91 1.09
C THR A 221 -6.59 3.28 1.75
N ALA A 222 -6.43 4.35 0.97
CA ALA A 222 -6.59 5.72 1.47
C ALA A 222 -7.21 6.63 0.41
N GLY A 223 -6.46 6.96 -0.64
CA GLY A 223 -6.89 7.92 -1.66
C GLY A 223 -8.12 7.49 -2.48
N THR A 224 -8.44 6.19 -2.55
CA THR A 224 -9.69 5.73 -3.17
C THR A 224 -10.93 6.21 -2.40
N THR A 225 -10.87 6.33 -1.07
CA THR A 225 -11.97 6.88 -0.26
C THR A 225 -12.22 8.33 -0.64
N TRP A 226 -11.15 9.13 -0.74
CA TRP A 226 -11.20 10.51 -1.22
C TRP A 226 -11.82 10.62 -2.63
N LEU A 227 -11.42 9.74 -3.56
CA LEU A 227 -12.00 9.72 -4.90
C LEU A 227 -13.51 9.46 -4.88
N GLU A 228 -13.98 8.55 -4.03
CA GLU A 228 -15.40 8.22 -3.91
C GLU A 228 -16.20 9.33 -3.21
N GLU A 229 -15.57 10.14 -2.35
CA GLU A 229 -16.16 11.38 -1.83
C GLU A 229 -16.35 12.40 -2.96
N VAL A 230 -15.35 12.61 -3.83
CA VAL A 230 -15.48 13.51 -4.99
C VAL A 230 -16.55 13.00 -5.97
N ILE A 231 -16.63 11.69 -6.19
CA ILE A 231 -17.72 11.07 -6.96
C ILE A 231 -19.07 11.35 -6.30
N GLY A 232 -19.17 11.20 -4.99
CA GLY A 232 -20.39 11.48 -4.24
C GLY A 232 -20.84 12.94 -4.34
N LEU A 233 -19.90 13.88 -4.31
CA LEU A 233 -20.14 15.30 -4.57
C LEU A 233 -20.69 15.54 -5.98
N ALA A 234 -20.03 14.98 -7.00
CA ALA A 234 -20.45 15.12 -8.39
C ALA A 234 -21.83 14.50 -8.65
N GLU A 235 -22.10 13.33 -8.09
CA GLU A 235 -23.38 12.63 -8.20
C GLU A 235 -24.54 13.39 -7.55
N ALA A 236 -24.28 14.13 -6.46
CA ALA A 236 -25.29 14.97 -5.81
C ALA A 236 -25.71 16.20 -6.65
N GLY A 237 -24.94 16.55 -7.69
CA GLY A 237 -25.25 17.69 -8.56
C GLY A 237 -25.07 19.04 -7.87
N GLY A 238 -25.66 20.09 -8.44
CA GLY A 238 -25.70 21.44 -7.86
C GLY A 238 -24.33 21.95 -7.38
N ALA A 239 -24.29 22.41 -6.13
CA ALA A 239 -23.06 22.89 -5.49
C ALA A 239 -21.99 21.79 -5.33
N GLY A 240 -22.38 20.52 -5.19
CA GLY A 240 -21.45 19.39 -5.10
C GLY A 240 -20.71 19.16 -6.41
N LEU A 241 -21.44 19.15 -7.54
CA LEU A 241 -20.84 19.07 -8.87
C LEU A 241 -19.97 20.28 -9.19
N ALA A 242 -20.42 21.49 -8.83
CA ALA A 242 -19.62 22.70 -9.01
C ALA A 242 -18.28 22.59 -8.26
N LEU A 243 -18.30 22.12 -7.01
CA LEU A 243 -17.09 21.91 -6.21
C LEU A 243 -16.17 20.83 -6.79
N ALA A 244 -16.73 19.71 -7.27
CA ALA A 244 -15.94 18.65 -7.91
C ALA A 244 -15.22 19.13 -9.18
N LYS A 245 -15.89 19.96 -10.00
CA LYS A 245 -15.30 20.60 -11.18
C LYS A 245 -14.22 21.63 -10.82
N GLU A 246 -14.43 22.40 -9.75
CA GLU A 246 -13.43 23.32 -9.20
C GLU A 246 -12.18 22.56 -8.74
N ILE A 247 -12.35 21.44 -8.00
CA ILE A 247 -11.23 20.57 -7.59
C ILE A 247 -10.44 20.09 -8.80
N TYR A 248 -11.11 19.63 -9.87
CA TYR A 248 -10.43 19.21 -11.09
C TYR A 248 -9.65 20.37 -11.75
N ALA A 249 -10.27 21.54 -11.89
CA ALA A 249 -9.65 22.70 -12.52
C ALA A 249 -8.39 23.16 -11.78
N GLU A 250 -8.46 23.23 -10.46
CA GLU A 250 -7.32 23.56 -9.59
C GLU A 250 -6.25 22.47 -9.57
N ALA A 251 -6.65 21.18 -9.60
CA ALA A 251 -5.68 20.10 -9.72
C ALA A 251 -4.93 20.19 -11.06
N LEU A 252 -5.63 20.52 -12.15
CA LEU A 252 -5.05 20.66 -13.48
C LEU A 252 -4.08 21.85 -13.56
N SER A 253 -4.42 23.00 -12.97
CA SER A 253 -3.56 24.19 -12.96
C SER A 253 -2.30 24.01 -12.11
N HIS A 254 -2.37 23.19 -11.06
CA HIS A 254 -1.25 22.89 -10.14
C HIS A 254 -0.65 21.48 -10.34
N MET A 255 -0.88 20.86 -11.50
CA MET A 255 -0.54 19.46 -11.72
C MET A 255 0.93 19.13 -11.48
N ASP A 256 1.86 20.01 -11.88
CA ASP A 256 3.30 19.77 -11.71
C ASP A 256 3.67 19.60 -10.24
N GLU A 257 3.21 20.51 -9.38
CA GLU A 257 3.43 20.48 -7.92
C GLU A 257 2.76 19.26 -7.29
N LEU A 258 1.52 18.96 -7.67
CA LEU A 258 0.74 17.89 -7.07
C LEU A 258 1.25 16.50 -7.46
N CYS A 259 1.74 16.33 -8.69
CA CYS A 259 2.22 15.07 -9.22
C CYS A 259 3.65 14.74 -8.81
N GLN A 260 4.51 15.74 -8.56
CA GLN A 260 5.94 15.53 -8.30
C GLN A 260 6.22 14.54 -7.15
N PRO A 261 5.55 14.60 -5.98
CA PRO A 261 5.77 13.64 -4.89
C PRO A 261 5.31 12.21 -5.22
N TYR A 262 4.48 12.04 -6.25
CA TYR A 262 3.88 10.76 -6.63
C TYR A 262 4.37 10.26 -7.98
N ALA A 263 5.40 10.88 -8.56
CA ALA A 263 5.85 10.65 -9.94
C ALA A 263 6.19 9.18 -10.24
N THR A 264 6.68 8.45 -9.24
CA THR A 264 7.02 7.01 -9.35
C THR A 264 5.80 6.09 -9.31
N VAL A 265 4.64 6.59 -8.86
CA VAL A 265 3.42 5.81 -8.59
C VAL A 265 2.18 6.36 -9.30
N ILE A 266 2.37 7.16 -10.35
CA ILE A 266 1.31 7.61 -11.28
C ILE A 266 1.77 7.47 -12.74
N ASP A 267 0.83 7.56 -13.68
CA ASP A 267 1.12 7.46 -15.12
C ASP A 267 0.14 8.34 -15.93
N ILE A 268 0.25 9.65 -15.72
CA ILE A 268 -0.69 10.63 -16.27
C ILE A 268 -0.20 11.09 -17.64
N ASP A 269 -0.98 10.77 -18.67
CA ASP A 269 -0.84 11.37 -20.00
C ASP A 269 -1.63 12.68 -20.05
N ARG A 270 -0.90 13.80 -20.10
CA ARG A 270 -1.49 15.14 -20.12
C ARG A 270 -2.39 15.38 -21.32
N ALA A 271 -2.10 14.75 -22.46
CA ALA A 271 -2.91 14.92 -23.67
C ALA A 271 -4.30 14.29 -23.53
N LYS A 272 -4.48 13.36 -22.57
CA LYS A 272 -5.75 12.72 -22.25
C LYS A 272 -6.53 13.42 -21.15
N LEU A 273 -6.04 14.53 -20.62
CA LEU A 273 -6.76 15.37 -19.67
C LEU A 273 -7.60 16.42 -20.43
N PRO A 274 -8.94 16.43 -20.30
CA PRO A 274 -9.77 17.45 -20.92
C PRO A 274 -9.47 18.83 -20.31
N PRO A 275 -9.48 19.92 -21.11
CA PRO A 275 -9.34 21.27 -20.58
C PRO A 275 -10.37 21.58 -19.50
N ALA A 276 -10.01 22.38 -18.49
CA ALA A 276 -10.93 22.77 -17.42
C ALA A 276 -12.24 23.37 -17.96
N ALA A 277 -12.18 24.21 -19.01
CA ALA A 277 -13.36 24.80 -19.64
C ALA A 277 -14.33 23.75 -20.21
N VAL A 278 -13.83 22.60 -20.69
CA VAL A 278 -14.67 21.48 -21.15
C VAL A 278 -15.31 20.78 -19.95
N VAL A 279 -14.53 20.48 -18.91
CA VAL A 279 -15.06 19.83 -17.69
C VAL A 279 -16.10 20.70 -16.98
N GLN A 280 -15.98 22.02 -17.06
CA GLN A 280 -16.97 22.93 -16.49
C GLN A 280 -18.37 22.77 -17.11
N THR A 281 -18.48 22.33 -18.36
CA THR A 281 -19.78 22.09 -19.01
C THR A 281 -20.38 20.72 -18.73
N TRP A 282 -19.63 19.82 -18.07
CA TRP A 282 -20.07 18.44 -17.87
C TRP A 282 -21.30 18.30 -16.98
N THR A 283 -22.13 17.31 -17.27
CA THR A 283 -23.17 16.85 -16.34
C THR A 283 -22.57 16.02 -15.20
N SER A 284 -23.36 15.74 -14.17
CA SER A 284 -22.98 14.79 -13.11
C SER A 284 -22.62 13.42 -13.69
N GLU A 285 -23.39 12.93 -14.66
CA GLU A 285 -23.13 11.64 -15.33
C GLU A 285 -21.76 11.61 -16.01
N GLN A 286 -21.41 12.66 -16.75
CA GLN A 286 -20.12 12.77 -17.43
C GLN A 286 -18.96 12.80 -16.44
N PHE A 287 -19.05 13.63 -15.39
CA PHE A 287 -18.00 13.73 -14.38
C PHE A 287 -17.82 12.43 -13.59
N VAL A 288 -18.93 11.85 -13.12
CA VAL A 288 -18.91 10.58 -12.38
C VAL A 288 -18.40 9.45 -13.27
N GLY A 289 -18.88 9.35 -14.52
CA GLY A 289 -18.44 8.34 -15.47
C GLY A 289 -16.94 8.43 -15.78
N ALA A 290 -16.40 9.65 -15.86
CA ALA A 290 -14.97 9.87 -16.06
C ALA A 290 -14.11 9.51 -14.86
N LEU A 291 -14.59 9.77 -13.64
CA LEU A 291 -13.82 9.59 -12.40
C LEU A 291 -13.95 8.20 -11.77
N ARG A 292 -15.12 7.56 -11.88
CA ARG A 292 -15.39 6.25 -11.27
C ARG A 292 -14.56 5.18 -11.96
N HIS A 293 -13.85 4.36 -11.17
CA HIS A 293 -13.04 3.29 -11.73
C HIS A 293 -13.89 2.11 -12.24
N ASP A 294 -14.36 2.27 -13.48
CA ASP A 294 -15.09 1.28 -14.23
C ASP A 294 -14.51 1.19 -15.64
N GLN A 295 -13.64 0.21 -15.86
CA GLN A 295 -12.98 0.00 -17.16
C GLN A 295 -13.94 -0.34 -18.30
N LYS A 296 -15.19 -0.73 -17.98
CA LYS A 296 -16.22 -1.02 -18.99
C LYS A 296 -16.99 0.24 -19.39
N ASN A 297 -16.90 1.32 -18.62
CA ASN A 297 -17.54 2.58 -18.93
C ASN A 297 -16.69 3.37 -19.94
N PRO A 298 -17.22 3.71 -21.14
CA PRO A 298 -16.46 4.44 -22.16
C PRO A 298 -16.07 5.86 -21.73
N LEU A 299 -16.72 6.42 -20.70
CA LEU A 299 -16.36 7.72 -20.15
C LEU A 299 -15.13 7.65 -19.23
N TYR A 300 -14.81 6.49 -18.66
CA TYR A 300 -13.77 6.35 -17.66
C TYR A 300 -12.43 6.85 -18.16
N ASN A 301 -11.79 7.71 -17.37
CA ASN A 301 -10.50 8.28 -17.67
C ASN A 301 -9.55 8.11 -16.49
N ALA A 302 -8.65 7.12 -16.61
CA ALA A 302 -7.63 6.82 -15.62
C ALA A 302 -6.75 8.04 -15.28
N HIS A 303 -6.47 8.93 -16.25
CA HIS A 303 -5.62 10.10 -16.04
C HIS A 303 -6.32 11.17 -15.19
N ILE A 304 -7.62 11.39 -15.40
CA ILE A 304 -8.44 12.25 -14.53
C ILE A 304 -8.46 11.68 -13.11
N ARG A 305 -8.69 10.36 -12.99
CA ARG A 305 -8.73 9.71 -11.68
C ARG A 305 -7.42 9.85 -10.92
N GLN A 306 -6.29 9.65 -11.59
CA GLN A 306 -4.97 9.85 -10.98
C GLN A 306 -4.70 11.30 -10.59
N LEU A 307 -5.06 12.27 -11.46
CA LEU A 307 -4.90 13.68 -11.15
C LEU A 307 -5.70 14.08 -9.91
N ILE A 308 -6.97 13.69 -9.84
CA ILE A 308 -7.82 13.99 -8.68
C ILE A 308 -7.30 13.23 -7.45
N HIS A 309 -6.79 12.01 -7.60
CA HIS A 309 -6.23 11.23 -6.48
C HIS A 309 -5.10 11.99 -5.77
N VAL A 310 -4.15 12.56 -6.52
CA VAL A 310 -3.04 13.36 -5.95
C VAL A 310 -3.44 14.80 -5.64
N GLY A 311 -4.61 15.24 -6.13
CA GLY A 311 -5.19 16.57 -5.90
C GLY A 311 -5.86 16.78 -4.55
N PHE A 312 -5.81 15.84 -3.61
CA PHE A 312 -6.48 15.97 -2.28
C PHE A 312 -6.09 17.24 -1.51
N LYS A 313 -4.87 17.76 -1.70
CA LYS A 313 -4.42 19.04 -1.11
C LYS A 313 -5.27 20.24 -1.56
N VAL A 314 -5.85 20.19 -2.75
CA VAL A 314 -6.76 21.21 -3.27
C VAL A 314 -7.99 21.32 -2.36
N ALA A 315 -8.68 20.20 -2.09
CA ALA A 315 -9.83 20.21 -1.20
C ALA A 315 -9.45 20.53 0.25
N ALA A 316 -8.29 20.08 0.72
CA ALA A 316 -7.81 20.45 2.06
C ALA A 316 -7.68 21.97 2.22
N LYS A 317 -7.16 22.68 1.20
CA LYS A 317 -7.05 24.14 1.18
C LYS A 317 -8.41 24.85 1.17
N MET A 318 -9.49 24.20 0.69
CA MET A 318 -10.85 24.75 0.73
C MET A 318 -11.46 24.76 2.15
N GLY A 319 -10.88 24.00 3.09
CA GLY A 319 -11.23 24.04 4.51
C GLY A 319 -12.72 23.81 4.78
N PRO A 320 -13.39 24.67 5.59
CA PRO A 320 -14.80 24.51 5.94
C PRO A 320 -15.74 24.38 4.76
N ARG A 321 -15.47 25.04 3.63
CA ARG A 321 -16.32 24.97 2.43
C ARG A 321 -16.45 23.54 1.91
N TYR A 322 -15.33 22.81 1.86
CA TYR A 322 -15.34 21.41 1.45
C TYR A 322 -16.04 20.51 2.49
N LEU A 323 -15.76 20.71 3.77
CA LEU A 323 -16.35 19.91 4.85
C LEU A 323 -17.87 20.09 4.97
N GLU A 324 -18.38 21.31 4.82
CA GLU A 324 -19.83 21.57 4.80
C GLU A 324 -20.49 20.95 3.56
N GLN A 325 -19.82 20.98 2.41
CA GLN A 325 -20.35 20.33 1.21
C GLN A 325 -20.39 18.80 1.37
N LEU A 326 -19.39 18.17 2.00
CA LEU A 326 -19.43 16.74 2.34
C LEU A 326 -20.62 16.40 3.24
N LYS A 327 -20.95 17.26 4.22
CA LYS A 327 -22.13 17.07 5.08
C LYS A 327 -23.43 17.20 4.29
N ALA A 328 -23.53 18.21 3.42
CA ALA A 328 -24.71 18.41 2.57
C ALA A 328 -24.92 17.23 1.59
N CYS A 329 -23.84 16.67 1.07
CA CYS A 329 -23.85 15.53 0.14
C CYS A 329 -23.65 14.17 0.84
N ARG A 330 -23.88 14.09 2.16
CA ARG A 330 -23.51 12.92 2.98
C ARG A 330 -24.07 11.61 2.47
N GLU A 331 -25.32 11.59 2.03
CA GLU A 331 -25.96 10.36 1.55
C GLU A 331 -25.23 9.78 0.33
N SER A 332 -24.94 10.63 -0.66
CA SER A 332 -24.23 10.24 -1.88
C SER A 332 -22.79 9.82 -1.59
N CYS A 333 -22.06 10.60 -0.78
CA CYS A 333 -20.69 10.29 -0.40
C CYS A 333 -20.61 8.97 0.37
N ALA A 334 -21.48 8.78 1.38
CA ALA A 334 -21.51 7.57 2.19
C ALA A 334 -21.84 6.33 1.35
N ARG A 335 -22.79 6.43 0.42
CA ARG A 335 -23.12 5.33 -0.50
C ARG A 335 -21.93 4.94 -1.38
N ASN A 336 -21.24 5.92 -1.98
CA ASN A 336 -20.08 5.67 -2.84
C ASN A 336 -18.91 5.08 -2.07
N VAL A 337 -18.54 5.69 -0.93
CA VAL A 337 -17.44 5.19 -0.08
C VAL A 337 -17.74 3.77 0.43
N THR A 338 -18.96 3.53 0.92
CA THR A 338 -19.36 2.21 1.41
C THR A 338 -19.36 1.18 0.29
N GLY A 339 -19.95 1.50 -0.86
CA GLY A 339 -19.97 0.61 -2.02
C GLY A 339 -18.57 0.27 -2.51
N ASN A 340 -17.66 1.25 -2.54
CA ASN A 340 -16.28 1.01 -2.95
C ASN A 340 -15.55 0.09 -1.97
N LEU A 341 -15.57 0.39 -0.67
CA LEU A 341 -14.85 -0.41 0.33
C LEU A 341 -15.46 -1.81 0.48
N LEU A 342 -16.78 -1.93 0.59
CA LEU A 342 -17.43 -3.21 0.84
C LEU A 342 -17.52 -4.06 -0.43
N GLU A 343 -18.14 -3.52 -1.48
CA GLU A 343 -18.53 -4.32 -2.66
C GLU A 343 -17.37 -4.51 -3.63
N ARG A 344 -16.48 -3.52 -3.76
CA ARG A 344 -15.39 -3.55 -4.76
C ARG A 344 -14.05 -4.01 -4.19
N HIS A 345 -13.86 -3.96 -2.86
CA HIS A 345 -12.60 -4.36 -2.21
C HIS A 345 -12.80 -5.54 -1.26
N ILE A 346 -13.55 -5.36 -0.17
CA ILE A 346 -13.69 -6.37 0.89
C ILE A 346 -14.31 -7.66 0.36
N ARG A 347 -15.42 -7.58 -0.37
CA ARG A 347 -16.08 -8.78 -0.92
C ARG A 347 -15.16 -9.55 -1.87
N PRO A 348 -14.61 -8.98 -2.96
CA PRO A 348 -13.76 -9.73 -3.88
C PRO A 348 -12.53 -10.37 -3.23
N LEU A 349 -11.98 -9.75 -2.17
CA LEU A 349 -10.81 -10.27 -1.45
C LEU A 349 -11.16 -11.35 -0.42
N PHE A 350 -12.27 -11.19 0.32
CA PHE A 350 -12.50 -11.94 1.56
C PHE A 350 -13.83 -12.70 1.65
N LEU A 351 -14.83 -12.41 0.80
CA LEU A 351 -16.19 -12.99 0.88
C LEU A 351 -16.59 -13.64 -0.44
#